data_AF-A0A520XQ60-F1
#
_entry.id   AF-A0A520XQ60-F1
#
_cell.length_a   1.000
_cell.length_b   1.000
_cell.length_c   1.000
_cell.angle_alpha   90.00
_cell.angle_beta   90.00
_cell.angle_gamma   90.00
#
_symmetry.space_group_name_H-M   'P 1'
#
loop_
_entity.id
_entity.type
_entity.pdbx_description
1 polymer ?
#
loop_
_entity_poly.entity_id
_entity_poly.type
_entity_poly.pdbx_seq_one_letter_code
_entity_poly.pdbx_strand_id
1 'polypeptide(L)' 'WVTSGGYAHASEVSVAMGYVPAELESETDGWQIEILGDMRDATLQPEPIWDPTAAKMRS' A
#
# COMPACT_ATOMS: atom_id res chain seq x y z
N TRP A 1 6.23 6.59 7.65
CA TRP A 1 5.77 7.91 7.16
C TRP A 1 5.22 7.76 5.75
N VAL A 2 4.00 8.25 5.49
CA VAL A 2 3.36 8.25 4.16
C VAL A 2 3.87 9.41 3.32
N THR A 3 4.38 9.14 2.13
CA THR A 3 4.92 10.14 1.19
C THR A 3 3.94 10.51 0.08
N SER A 4 3.13 9.55 -0.36
CA SER A 4 2.10 9.72 -1.39
C SER A 4 0.96 8.74 -1.16
N GLY A 5 -0.18 8.99 -1.80
CA GLY A 5 -1.33 8.09 -1.71
C GLY A 5 -2.46 8.52 -2.64
N GLY A 6 -3.43 7.63 -2.82
CA GLY A 6 -4.58 7.84 -3.69
C GLY A 6 -5.48 6.61 -3.76
N TYR A 7 -6.52 6.69 -4.60
CA TYR A 7 -7.40 5.56 -4.86
C TYR A 7 -6.98 4.84 -6.15
N ALA A 8 -6.62 3.57 -6.02
CA ALA A 8 -6.20 2.74 -7.15
C ALA A 8 -7.42 2.13 -7.83
N HIS A 9 -8.00 2.86 -8.80
CA HIS A 9 -9.25 2.46 -9.47
C HIS A 9 -9.24 1.04 -10.07
N ALA A 10 -8.11 0.58 -10.62
CA ALA A 10 -8.03 -0.76 -11.20
C ALA A 10 -8.08 -1.89 -10.15
N SER A 11 -7.72 -1.59 -8.90
CA SER A 11 -7.71 -2.53 -7.77
C SER A 11 -8.80 -2.21 -6.74
N GLU A 12 -9.59 -1.16 -6.95
CA GLU A 12 -10.70 -0.69 -6.11
C GLU A 12 -10.36 -0.42 -4.63
N VAL A 13 -9.11 -0.08 -4.33
CA VAL A 13 -8.63 0.17 -2.96
C VAL A 13 -7.93 1.51 -2.81
N SER A 14 -7.97 2.07 -1.60
CA SER A 14 -7.07 3.15 -1.20
C SER A 14 -5.66 2.60 -0.99
N VAL A 15 -4.65 3.30 -1.49
CA VAL A 15 -3.24 2.94 -1.35
C VAL A 15 -2.43 4.14 -0.86
N ALA A 16 -1.44 3.86 -0.03
CA ALA A 16 -0.45 4.82 0.42
C ALA A 16 0.94 4.22 0.20
N MET A 17 1.88 5.07 -0.21
CA MET A 17 3.30 4.73 -0.26
C MET A 17 4.01 5.45 0.88
N GLY A 18 5.01 4.80 1.47
CA GLY A 18 5.73 5.37 2.58
C GLY A 18 6.95 4.57 2.98
N TYR A 19 7.71 5.14 3.92
CA TYR A 19 8.82 4.47 4.56
C TYR A 19 8.38 3.84 5.88
N VAL A 20 8.87 2.64 6.15
CA VAL A 20 8.79 1.95 7.44
C VAL A 20 10.21 1.76 8.00
N PRO A 21 10.38 1.59 9.33
CA PRO A 21 11.64 1.11 9.90
C PRO A 21 12.07 -0.21 9.25
N ALA A 22 13.37 -0.40 9.02
CA ALA A 22 13.90 -1.56 8.32
C ALA A 22 13.61 -2.87 9.08
N GLU A 23 13.57 -2.82 10.41
CA GLU A 23 13.25 -3.96 11.26
C GLU A 23 11.82 -4.47 11.09
N LEU A 24 10.95 -3.67 10.44
CA LEU A 24 9.53 -3.98 10.24
C LEU A 24 9.18 -4.26 8.77
N GLU A 25 10.16 -4.40 7.88
CA GLU A 25 9.93 -4.55 6.44
C GLU A 25 9.12 -5.81 6.05
N SER A 26 9.10 -6.82 6.92
CA SER A 26 8.38 -8.08 6.70
C SER A 26 7.06 -8.19 7.47
N GLU A 27 6.75 -7.22 8.32
CA GLU A 27 5.51 -7.22 9.10
C GLU A 27 4.36 -6.78 8.19
N THR A 28 3.42 -7.68 7.92
CA THR A 28 2.34 -7.42 6.95
C THR A 28 1.09 -6.83 7.60
N ASP A 29 0.78 -7.21 8.83
CA ASP A 29 -0.45 -6.84 9.53
C ASP A 29 -0.21 -5.87 10.70
N GLY A 30 -1.31 -5.35 11.26
CA GLY A 30 -1.26 -4.50 12.45
C GLY A 30 -0.88 -3.04 12.19
N TRP A 31 -0.79 -2.64 10.92
CA TRP A 31 -0.52 -1.26 10.54
C TRP A 31 -1.77 -0.42 10.60
N GLN A 32 -1.57 0.86 10.92
CA GLN A 32 -2.62 1.87 10.83
C GLN A 32 -2.08 3.15 10.23
N ILE A 33 -2.91 3.82 9.45
CA ILE A 33 -2.63 5.14 8.87
C ILE A 33 -3.67 6.12 9.39
N GLU A 34 -3.22 7.25 9.92
CA GLU A 34 -4.11 8.34 10.31
C GLU A 34 -4.61 9.08 9.07
N ILE A 35 -5.94 9.19 8.93
CA ILE A 35 -6.59 9.96 7.87
C ILE A 35 -7.59 10.90 8.55
N LEU A 36 -7.28 12.21 8.55
CA LEU A 36 -8.11 13.26 9.14
C LEU A 36 -8.47 13.00 10.63
N GLY A 37 -7.52 12.46 11.40
CA GLY A 37 -7.72 12.13 12.82
C GLY A 37 -8.29 10.73 13.08
N ASP A 38 -8.67 9.99 12.04
CA ASP A 38 -9.12 8.60 12.18
C ASP A 38 -7.99 7.63 11.86
N MET A 39 -7.69 6.72 12.80
CA MET A 39 -6.80 5.59 12.52
C MET A 39 -7.53 4.57 11.66
N ARG A 40 -6.99 4.29 10.46
CA ARG A 40 -7.50 3.30 9.52
C ARG A 40 -6.55 2.13 9.43
N ASP A 41 -7.07 0.92 9.54
CA ASP A 41 -6.28 -0.29 9.37
C ASP A 41 -5.68 -0.36 7.97
N ALA A 42 -4.45 -0.83 7.91
CA ALA A 42 -3.69 -1.01 6.69
C ALA A 42 -2.89 -2.31 6.76
N THR A 43 -2.50 -2.81 5.59
CA THR A 43 -1.64 -3.98 5.44
C THR A 43 -0.46 -3.57 4.57
N LEU A 44 0.75 -4.01 4.92
CA LEU A 44 1.92 -3.79 4.09
C LEU A 44 1.77 -4.58 2.78
N GLN A 45 2.01 -3.91 1.67
CA GLN A 45 1.85 -4.48 0.34
C GLN A 45 3.21 -4.53 -0.38
N PRO A 46 3.87 -5.71 -0.45
CA PRO A 46 5.22 -5.83 -1.00
C PRO A 46 5.25 -5.88 -2.53
N GLU A 47 4.15 -6.25 -3.17
CA GLU A 47 4.05 -6.38 -4.63
C GLU A 47 3.13 -5.30 -5.22
N PRO A 48 3.27 -4.96 -6.51
CA PRO A 48 2.30 -4.10 -7.18
C PRO A 48 0.87 -4.63 -7.02
N ILE A 49 -0.05 -3.80 -6.52
CA ILE A 49 -1.48 -4.13 -6.34
C ILE A 49 -2.22 -4.39 -7.66
N TRP A 50 -1.59 -4.11 -8.79
CA TRP A 50 -2.13 -4.28 -10.13
C TRP A 50 -1.06 -4.80 -11.08
N ASP A 51 -1.44 -5.80 -11.88
CA ASP A 51 -0.59 -6.44 -12.88
C ASP A 51 0.83 -6.79 -12.37
N PRO A 52 0.97 -7.55 -11.27
CA PRO A 52 2.27 -7.84 -10.67
C PRO A 52 3.21 -8.62 -11.60
N THR A 53 2.66 -9.33 -12.60
CA THR A 53 3.42 -10.08 -13.61
C THR A 53 3.72 -9.27 -14.88
N ALA A 54 3.29 -8.01 -14.95
CA ALA A 54 3.37 -7.14 -16.14
C ALA A 54 2.79 -7.78 -17.41
N ALA A 55 1.78 -8.66 -17.27
CA ALA A 55 1.22 -9.40 -18.38
C ALA A 55 0.45 -8.50 -19.35
N LYS A 56 -0.15 -7.40 -18.86
CA LYS A 56 -0.96 -6.49 -19.69
C LYS A 56 -0.12 -5.59 -20.59
N MET A 57 1.12 -5.32 -20.22
CA MET A 57 2.04 -4.53 -21.05
C MET A 57 2.73 -5.35 -22.15
N ARG A 58 2.67 -6.68 -22.08
CA ARG A 58 3.45 -7.60 -22.94
C ARG A 58 2.63 -8.28 -24.04
N SER A 59 1.36 -7.90 -24.20
CA SER A 59 0.43 -8.44 -25.20
C SER A 59 0.33 -7.59 -26.46
#